data_AF-A0A926HY38-F1
#
_entry.id   AF-A0A926HY38-F1
#
_cell.length_a   1.000
_cell.length_b   1.000
_cell.length_c   1.000
_cell.angle_alpha   90.00
_cell.angle_beta   90.00
_cell.angle_gamma   90.00
#
_symmetry.space_group_name_H-M   'P 1'
#
loop_
_entity.id
_entity.type
_entity.pdbx_description
1 polymer ?
#
loop_
_entity_poly.entity_id
_entity_poly.type
_entity_poly.pdbx_seq_one_letter_code
_entity_poly.pdbx_strand_id
1 'polypeptide(L)'
;MKINAQTIVWFDKPVKEQKLTATLGSNKKLLLNDALQSKLPENIQFGFDMSSRTLLIVGTQDSKYKKRKMNTVFGLAPAIADLGMKLPVSFDFTYDKQNNWWVGQIILRKKNSEYDTEQILALYKPLADKIFKKMAKTTPPEDRRQNIGLAFCEAAKQYTPDRGNFEEYLTKHTEYLVKMANHAHVKYVQMESKSIDAAFHNDKSQNFNLYSVIKYNDLNYVKIENKMLDEQFERQLTKSELSVYKMLLNEYTIEEISENLNILPEKIESLAKSVGIKRKKFYLS
;
A
#
# COMPACT_ATOMS: atom_id res chain seq x y z
N MET A 1 -60.00 -1.33 10.59
CA MET A 1 -58.92 -1.84 11.46
C MET A 1 -57.89 -0.73 11.60
N LYS A 2 -57.93 0.04 12.70
CA LYS A 2 -57.01 1.17 12.94
C LYS A 2 -55.79 0.63 13.67
N ILE A 3 -54.62 0.78 13.08
CA ILE A 3 -53.35 0.40 13.70
C ILE A 3 -53.10 1.40 14.84
N ASN A 4 -53.08 0.90 16.07
CA ASN A 4 -52.65 1.66 17.25
C ASN A 4 -51.19 2.08 17.03
N ALA A 5 -50.95 3.39 16.96
CA ALA A 5 -49.62 3.97 16.99
C ALA A 5 -48.98 3.64 18.33
N GLN A 6 -48.23 2.53 18.38
CA GLN A 6 -47.36 2.21 19.49
C GLN A 6 -46.31 3.31 19.60
N THR A 7 -46.28 3.88 20.79
CA THR A 7 -45.32 4.79 21.39
C THR A 7 -43.92 4.66 20.79
N ILE A 8 -43.57 5.55 19.86
CA ILE A 8 -42.18 5.74 19.46
C ILE A 8 -41.50 6.45 20.63
N VAL A 9 -40.72 5.70 21.41
CA VAL A 9 -39.79 6.26 22.39
C VAL A 9 -38.68 6.92 21.58
N TRP A 10 -38.76 8.24 21.43
CA TRP A 10 -37.64 9.02 20.91
C TRP A 10 -36.48 8.81 21.87
N PHE A 11 -35.46 8.04 21.46
CA PHE A 11 -34.20 7.99 22.20
C PHE A 11 -33.67 9.43 22.24
N ASP A 12 -33.51 9.97 23.45
CA ASP A 12 -32.86 11.25 23.66
C ASP A 12 -31.54 11.26 22.89
N LYS A 13 -31.33 12.34 22.14
CA LYS A 13 -30.10 12.56 21.38
C LYS A 13 -28.93 12.34 22.36
N PRO A 14 -28.00 11.41 22.11
CA PRO A 14 -26.95 11.10 23.07
C PRO A 14 -26.22 12.39 23.42
N VAL A 15 -26.21 12.73 24.71
CA VAL A 15 -25.47 13.87 25.24
C VAL A 15 -24.04 13.71 24.72
N LYS A 16 -23.53 14.70 23.98
CA LYS A 16 -22.15 14.67 23.48
C LYS A 16 -21.23 14.46 24.68
N GLU A 17 -20.74 13.24 24.87
CA GLU A 17 -19.76 12.95 25.92
C GLU A 17 -18.56 13.86 25.67
N GLN A 18 -18.20 14.64 26.70
CA GLN A 18 -17.01 15.47 26.62
C GLN A 18 -15.81 14.54 26.47
N LYS A 19 -15.07 14.69 25.37
CA LYS A 19 -13.83 13.92 25.14
C LYS A 19 -12.88 14.16 26.31
N LEU A 20 -12.21 13.10 26.77
CA LEU A 20 -11.30 13.16 27.90
C LEU A 20 -9.89 13.25 27.34
N THR A 21 -9.35 14.46 27.21
CA THR A 21 -8.13 14.67 26.42
C THR A 21 -7.01 15.33 27.23
N ALA A 22 -5.78 15.01 26.87
CA ALA A 22 -4.61 15.80 27.27
C ALA A 22 -3.78 16.22 26.06
N THR A 23 -3.13 17.38 26.12
CA THR A 23 -2.30 17.90 25.03
C THR A 23 -0.92 18.25 25.54
N LEU A 24 0.10 17.63 24.97
CA LEU A 24 1.49 18.01 25.16
C LEU A 24 1.79 19.21 24.25
N GLY A 25 1.91 20.38 24.85
CA GLY A 25 2.16 21.63 24.14
C GLY A 25 3.63 21.80 23.72
N SER A 26 3.90 22.77 22.86
CA SER A 26 5.26 23.13 22.42
C SER A 26 6.16 23.58 23.58
N ASN A 27 5.58 24.02 24.69
CA ASN A 27 6.26 24.32 25.95
C ASN A 27 6.70 23.06 26.74
N LYS A 28 6.53 21.86 26.15
CA LYS A 28 6.86 20.55 26.74
C LYS A 28 6.06 20.23 28.00
N LYS A 29 4.94 20.92 28.24
CA LYS A 29 4.02 20.65 29.36
C LYS A 29 2.76 19.96 28.85
N LEU A 30 2.25 19.03 29.65
CA LEU A 30 1.02 18.30 29.40
C LEU A 30 -0.16 19.04 30.03
N LEU A 31 -1.05 19.54 29.19
CA LEU A 31 -2.29 20.19 29.58
C LEU A 31 -3.41 19.14 29.64
N LEU A 32 -4.02 18.96 30.81
CA LEU A 32 -5.22 18.15 30.97
C LEU A 32 -6.45 19.01 30.70
N ASN A 33 -7.42 18.50 29.94
CA ASN A 33 -8.69 19.18 29.80
C ASN A 33 -9.51 19.07 31.10
N ASP A 34 -10.46 19.99 31.29
CA ASP A 34 -11.22 20.09 32.55
C ASP A 34 -12.03 18.81 32.82
N ALA A 35 -12.57 18.18 31.78
CA ALA A 35 -13.32 16.94 31.86
C ALA A 35 -12.45 15.78 32.41
N LEU A 36 -11.25 15.57 31.88
CA LEU A 36 -10.31 14.56 32.37
C LEU A 36 -9.83 14.91 33.79
N GLN A 37 -9.48 16.18 34.05
CA GLN A 37 -9.00 16.62 35.36
C GLN A 37 -10.02 16.37 36.48
N SER A 38 -11.31 16.53 36.19
CA SER A 38 -12.39 16.27 37.15
C SER A 38 -12.50 14.80 37.56
N LYS A 39 -12.19 13.87 36.65
CA LYS A 39 -12.28 12.42 36.88
C LYS A 39 -11.03 11.80 37.49
N LEU A 40 -9.90 12.50 37.44
CA LEU A 40 -8.63 12.02 37.99
C LEU A 40 -8.59 12.15 39.53
N PRO A 41 -7.91 11.23 40.25
CA PRO A 41 -7.69 11.34 41.70
C PRO A 41 -6.78 12.54 42.03
N GLU A 42 -6.70 12.94 43.30
CA GLU A 42 -5.94 14.13 43.71
C GLU A 42 -4.42 14.01 43.41
N ASN A 43 -3.85 12.81 43.55
CA ASN A 43 -2.45 12.55 43.26
C ASN A 43 -2.35 11.56 42.09
N ILE A 44 -1.58 11.92 41.06
CA ILE A 44 -1.46 11.17 39.81
C ILE A 44 -0.02 11.05 39.36
N GLN A 45 0.34 9.88 38.84
CA GLN A 45 1.61 9.64 38.18
C GLN A 45 1.39 9.38 36.69
N PHE A 46 2.33 9.86 35.89
CA PHE A 46 2.33 9.67 34.44
C PHE A 46 3.36 8.63 34.05
N GLY A 47 3.01 7.77 33.10
CA GLY A 47 3.93 6.85 32.44
C GLY A 47 3.70 6.89 30.92
N PHE A 48 4.75 6.69 30.13
CA PHE A 48 4.61 6.61 28.68
C PHE A 48 5.24 5.32 28.18
N ASP A 49 4.44 4.50 27.50
CA ASP A 49 4.93 3.30 26.84
C ASP A 49 5.24 3.61 25.37
N MET A 50 6.53 3.56 25.03
CA MET A 50 7.03 3.76 23.66
C MET A 50 6.53 2.70 22.68
N SER A 51 6.30 1.46 23.15
CA SER A 51 5.94 0.33 22.29
C SER A 51 4.50 0.44 21.81
N SER A 52 3.58 0.66 22.75
CA SER A 52 2.16 0.88 22.43
C SER A 52 1.86 2.33 22.03
N ARG A 53 2.78 3.28 22.29
CA ARG A 53 2.63 4.73 22.06
C ARG A 53 1.52 5.33 22.92
N THR A 54 1.40 4.82 24.14
CA THR A 54 0.28 5.09 25.05
C THR A 54 0.73 5.89 26.25
N LEU A 55 -0.01 6.94 26.60
CA LEU A 55 0.18 7.71 27.82
C LEU A 55 -0.71 7.16 28.93
N LEU A 56 -0.12 6.76 30.04
CA LEU A 56 -0.80 6.21 31.21
C LEU A 56 -0.89 7.27 32.31
N ILE A 57 -2.06 7.37 32.95
CA ILE A 57 -2.24 8.12 34.20
C ILE A 57 -2.76 7.17 35.26
N VAL A 58 -2.02 7.08 36.36
CA VAL A 58 -2.30 6.18 37.49
C VAL A 58 -2.46 7.01 38.76
N GLY A 59 -3.43 6.65 39.61
CA GLY A 59 -3.56 7.26 40.93
C GLY A 59 -2.44 6.81 41.87
N THR A 60 -1.95 7.70 42.72
CA THR A 60 -0.93 7.38 43.73
C THR A 60 -1.33 7.95 45.09
N GLN A 61 -0.77 7.41 46.17
CA GLN A 61 -0.94 7.95 47.53
C GLN A 61 0.12 9.02 47.87
N ASP A 62 1.18 9.14 47.07
CA ASP A 62 2.26 10.10 47.32
C ASP A 62 1.81 11.54 46.97
N SER A 63 1.73 12.38 48.00
CA SER A 63 1.30 13.78 47.94
C SER A 63 2.21 14.67 47.08
N LYS A 64 3.44 14.22 46.75
CA LYS A 64 4.34 14.97 45.85
C LYS A 64 3.79 15.05 44.43
N TYR A 65 2.96 14.09 44.03
CA TYR A 65 2.40 13.97 42.67
C TYR A 65 1.00 14.57 42.54
N LYS A 66 0.74 15.70 43.20
CA LYS A 66 -0.55 16.39 43.13
C LYS A 66 -0.93 16.75 41.70
N LYS A 67 -2.15 16.38 41.28
CA LYS A 67 -2.69 16.70 39.94
C LYS A 67 -2.71 18.21 39.72
N ARG A 68 -2.28 18.64 38.53
CA ARG A 68 -2.38 20.03 38.08
C ARG A 68 -3.05 20.09 36.72
N LYS A 69 -3.57 21.25 36.34
CA LYS A 69 -4.09 21.44 34.98
C LYS A 69 -2.97 21.31 33.94
N MET A 70 -1.78 21.82 34.29
CA MET A 70 -0.58 21.73 33.47
C MET A 70 0.53 21.01 34.24
N ASN A 71 0.93 19.84 33.74
CA ASN A 71 1.92 18.96 34.38
C ASN A 71 3.20 18.90 33.55
N THR A 72 4.33 18.76 34.23
CA THR A 72 5.59 18.38 33.58
C THR A 72 5.71 16.88 33.66
N VAL A 73 5.72 16.19 32.51
CA VAL A 73 5.97 14.75 32.44
C VAL A 73 7.40 14.55 31.97
N PHE A 74 8.27 14.13 32.88
CA PHE A 74 9.68 13.95 32.57
C PHE A 74 9.86 12.87 31.50
N GLY A 75 10.74 13.13 30.51
CA GLY A 75 11.01 12.20 29.42
C GLY A 75 9.94 12.12 28.32
N LEU A 76 8.72 12.63 28.53
CA LEU A 76 7.64 12.51 27.53
C LEU A 76 7.95 13.29 26.24
N ALA A 77 8.39 14.54 26.33
CA ALA A 77 8.71 15.32 25.13
C ALA A 77 9.88 14.72 24.32
N PRO A 78 11.00 14.28 24.95
CA PRO A 78 12.02 13.48 24.26
C PRO A 78 11.45 12.20 23.62
N ALA A 79 10.66 11.42 24.35
CA ALA A 79 10.06 10.18 23.86
C ALA A 79 9.18 10.40 22.61
N ILE A 80 8.38 11.47 22.61
CA ILE A 80 7.56 11.86 21.45
C ILE A 80 8.43 12.28 20.25
N ALA A 81 9.55 12.96 20.50
CA ALA A 81 10.51 13.33 19.47
C ALA A 81 11.25 12.10 18.90
N ASP A 82 11.59 11.11 19.73
CA ASP A 82 12.22 9.84 19.31
C ASP A 82 11.30 9.01 18.41
N LEU A 83 9.98 9.13 18.60
CA LEU A 83 8.98 8.57 17.68
C LEU A 83 8.88 9.34 16.35
N GLY A 84 9.59 10.46 16.20
CA GLY A 84 9.58 11.31 15.02
C GLY A 84 8.40 12.28 14.94
N MET A 85 7.63 12.44 16.03
CA MET A 85 6.46 13.32 16.05
C MET A 85 6.83 14.76 16.46
N LYS A 86 6.21 15.74 15.80
CA LYS A 86 6.32 17.16 16.15
C LYS A 86 5.24 17.55 17.15
N LEU A 87 5.59 18.35 18.16
CA LEU A 87 4.63 18.96 19.08
C LEU A 87 3.78 20.03 18.35
N PRO A 88 2.52 20.26 18.77
CA PRO A 88 1.81 19.61 19.87
C PRO A 88 1.24 18.22 19.51
N VAL A 89 1.13 17.36 20.52
CA VAL A 89 0.51 16.03 20.42
C VAL A 89 -0.63 15.92 21.44
N SER A 90 -1.79 15.43 21.02
CA SER A 90 -2.94 15.24 21.90
C SER A 90 -3.24 13.76 22.09
N PHE A 91 -3.83 13.43 23.24
CA PHE A 91 -4.19 12.08 23.66
C PHE A 91 -5.67 12.04 24.01
N ASP A 92 -6.37 10.99 23.61
CA ASP A 92 -7.75 10.67 24.01
C ASP A 92 -7.72 9.54 25.03
N PHE A 93 -8.36 9.75 26.17
CA PHE A 93 -8.29 8.85 27.32
C PHE A 93 -9.53 8.01 27.48
N THR A 94 -9.28 6.74 27.73
CA THR A 94 -10.28 5.78 28.20
C THR A 94 -9.87 5.25 29.56
N TYR A 95 -10.84 4.85 30.38
CA TYR A 95 -10.54 4.24 31.68
C TYR A 95 -10.51 2.72 31.54
N ASP A 96 -9.35 2.14 31.82
CA ASP A 96 -9.18 0.72 31.93
C ASP A 96 -9.56 0.26 33.35
N LYS A 97 -10.73 -0.38 33.44
CA LYS A 97 -11.27 -0.90 34.70
C LYS A 97 -10.50 -2.10 35.23
N GLN A 98 -9.77 -2.84 34.40
CA GLN A 98 -9.05 -4.03 34.86
C GLN A 98 -7.80 -3.63 35.64
N ASN A 99 -7.05 -2.67 35.12
CA ASN A 99 -5.81 -2.20 35.73
C ASN A 99 -6.00 -0.94 36.59
N ASN A 100 -7.20 -0.34 36.58
CA ASN A 100 -7.54 0.92 37.24
C ASN A 100 -6.71 2.11 36.73
N TRP A 101 -6.41 2.15 35.43
CA TRP A 101 -5.57 3.17 34.80
C TRP A 101 -6.35 3.98 33.77
N TRP A 102 -5.92 5.22 33.56
CA TRP A 102 -6.35 6.01 32.41
C TRP A 102 -5.35 5.80 31.28
N VAL A 103 -5.87 5.36 30.13
CA VAL A 103 -5.10 4.95 28.96
C VAL A 103 -5.35 5.94 27.83
N GLY A 104 -4.32 6.72 27.51
CA GLY A 104 -4.33 7.80 26.53
C GLY A 104 -3.73 7.39 25.20
N GLN A 105 -4.55 7.31 24.16
CA GLN A 105 -4.14 7.03 22.78
C GLN A 105 -3.90 8.33 22.01
N ILE A 106 -2.88 8.37 21.15
CA ILE A 106 -2.55 9.58 20.38
C ILE A 106 -3.69 9.91 19.41
N ILE A 107 -4.12 11.17 19.42
CA ILE A 107 -5.07 11.73 18.47
C ILE A 107 -4.29 12.19 17.24
N LEU A 108 -4.69 11.66 16.08
CA LEU A 108 -4.17 12.11 14.79
C LEU A 108 -4.65 13.52 14.49
N ARG A 109 -3.71 14.40 14.17
CA ARG A 109 -3.96 15.77 13.74
C ARG A 109 -4.66 15.76 12.40
N LYS A 110 -5.65 16.63 12.27
CA LYS A 110 -6.29 16.95 10.99
C LYS A 110 -6.12 18.43 10.68
N LYS A 111 -5.74 18.74 9.45
CA LYS A 111 -5.75 20.09 8.89
C LYS A 111 -6.65 20.05 7.65
N ASN A 112 -7.67 20.89 7.61
CA ASN A 112 -8.66 20.92 6.52
C ASN A 112 -9.26 19.54 6.22
N SER A 113 -9.62 18.79 7.28
CA SER A 113 -10.16 17.42 7.21
C SER A 113 -9.19 16.33 6.72
N GLU A 114 -7.99 16.68 6.29
CA GLU A 114 -6.93 15.74 5.95
C GLU A 114 -6.05 15.43 7.16
N TYR A 115 -5.64 14.17 7.31
CA TYR A 115 -4.70 13.81 8.36
C TYR A 115 -3.29 14.34 8.08
N ASP A 116 -2.58 14.69 9.15
CA ASP A 116 -1.16 15.06 9.08
C ASP A 116 -0.30 13.84 8.71
N THR A 117 0.24 13.87 7.49
CA THR A 117 1.03 12.79 6.91
C THR A 117 2.32 12.54 7.67
N GLU A 118 2.99 13.58 8.17
CA GLU A 118 4.23 13.41 8.95
C GLU A 118 3.94 12.66 10.25
N GLN A 119 2.82 13.00 10.90
CA GLN A 119 2.42 12.33 12.14
C GLN A 119 2.02 10.87 11.89
N ILE A 120 1.31 10.58 10.80
CA ILE A 120 0.94 9.21 10.43
C ILE A 120 2.20 8.37 10.17
N LEU A 121 3.13 8.87 9.37
CA LEU A 121 4.35 8.15 9.03
C LEU A 121 5.20 7.88 10.27
N ALA A 122 5.31 8.86 11.17
CA ALA A 122 5.98 8.70 12.46
C ALA A 122 5.30 7.61 13.31
N LEU A 123 3.98 7.69 13.48
CA LEU A 123 3.23 6.81 14.37
C LEU A 123 3.19 5.37 13.87
N TYR A 124 3.05 5.16 12.56
CA TYR A 124 2.90 3.84 11.94
C TYR A 124 4.17 3.31 11.26
N LYS A 125 5.34 3.91 11.54
CA LYS A 125 6.64 3.40 11.07
C LYS A 125 6.85 1.90 11.34
N PRO A 126 6.53 1.33 12.53
CA PRO A 126 6.67 -0.11 12.75
C PRO A 126 5.79 -0.95 11.82
N LEU A 127 4.63 -0.43 11.42
CA LEU A 127 3.71 -1.09 10.50
C LEU A 127 4.25 -1.01 9.07
N ALA A 128 4.77 0.15 8.67
CA ALA A 128 5.48 0.32 7.40
C ALA A 128 6.68 -0.63 7.29
N ASP A 129 7.46 -0.82 8.35
CA ASP A 129 8.58 -1.77 8.37
C ASP A 129 8.12 -3.23 8.24
N LYS A 130 6.97 -3.58 8.83
CA LYS A 130 6.35 -4.91 8.65
C LYS A 130 5.93 -5.13 7.19
N ILE A 131 5.29 -4.14 6.57
CA ILE A 131 4.90 -4.20 5.15
C ILE A 131 6.15 -4.30 4.27
N PHE A 132 7.17 -3.47 4.52
CA PHE A 132 8.43 -3.48 3.79
C PHE A 132 9.09 -4.87 3.74
N LYS A 133 9.10 -5.60 4.86
CA LYS A 133 9.64 -6.97 4.94
C LYS A 133 8.87 -7.98 4.09
N LYS A 134 7.57 -7.77 3.85
CA LYS A 134 6.73 -8.62 3.01
C LYS A 134 6.83 -8.30 1.52
N MET A 135 7.31 -7.10 1.15
CA MET A 135 7.37 -6.68 -0.25
C MET A 135 8.48 -7.42 -1.01
N ALA A 136 8.21 -7.74 -2.28
CA ALA A 136 9.19 -8.34 -3.20
C ALA A 136 10.47 -7.51 -3.27
N LYS A 137 11.63 -8.18 -3.31
CA LYS A 137 12.95 -7.53 -3.38
C LYS A 137 13.33 -7.04 -4.79
N THR A 138 12.43 -7.21 -5.77
CA THR A 138 12.61 -6.76 -7.16
C THR A 138 12.64 -5.24 -7.28
N THR A 139 12.05 -4.52 -6.33
CA THR A 139 12.10 -3.06 -6.24
C THR A 139 13.21 -2.63 -5.25
N PRO A 140 14.06 -1.64 -5.58
CA PRO A 140 15.10 -1.15 -4.69
C PRO A 140 14.59 -0.79 -3.29
N PRO A 141 15.40 -0.96 -2.22
CA PRO A 141 14.97 -0.67 -0.86
C PRO A 141 14.47 0.76 -0.64
N GLU A 142 15.05 1.76 -1.28
CA GLU A 142 14.66 3.16 -1.14
C GLU A 142 13.29 3.42 -1.78
N ASP A 143 13.11 2.98 -3.02
CA ASP A 143 11.83 3.07 -3.74
C ASP A 143 10.71 2.35 -2.99
N ARG A 144 10.98 1.18 -2.39
CA ARG A 144 9.99 0.48 -1.57
C ARG A 144 9.57 1.29 -0.36
N ARG A 145 10.50 1.95 0.34
CA ARG A 145 10.17 2.80 1.49
C ARG A 145 9.33 4.01 1.06
N GLN A 146 9.69 4.64 -0.06
CA GLN A 146 8.94 5.76 -0.60
C GLN A 146 7.52 5.35 -1.01
N ASN A 147 7.38 4.26 -1.75
CA ASN A 147 6.08 3.74 -2.20
C ASN A 147 5.18 3.37 -1.02
N ILE A 148 5.73 2.73 0.02
CA ILE A 148 4.98 2.44 1.26
C ILE A 148 4.55 3.76 1.92
N GLY A 149 5.44 4.73 2.05
CA GLY A 149 5.11 6.03 2.65
C GLY A 149 3.98 6.75 1.91
N LEU A 150 4.03 6.79 0.58
CA LEU A 150 2.97 7.37 -0.25
C LEU A 150 1.64 6.62 -0.08
N ALA A 151 1.68 5.29 -0.12
CA ALA A 151 0.49 4.45 0.06
C ALA A 151 -0.15 4.61 1.45
N PHE A 152 0.65 4.79 2.51
CA PHE A 152 0.13 5.10 3.85
C PHE A 152 -0.63 6.42 3.90
N CYS A 153 -0.05 7.46 3.30
CA CYS A 153 -0.67 8.78 3.24
C CYS A 153 -1.98 8.74 2.44
N GLU A 154 -1.98 8.03 1.31
CA GLU A 154 -3.18 7.86 0.49
C GLU A 154 -4.25 7.05 1.22
N ALA A 155 -3.88 5.92 1.84
CA ALA A 155 -4.78 5.12 2.66
C ALA A 155 -5.42 5.95 3.78
N ALA A 156 -4.62 6.72 4.51
CA ALA A 156 -5.13 7.58 5.59
C ALA A 156 -6.12 8.63 5.09
N LYS A 157 -5.87 9.25 3.92
CA LYS A 157 -6.79 10.22 3.30
C LYS A 157 -8.14 9.59 2.93
N GLN A 158 -8.14 8.34 2.49
CA GLN A 158 -9.34 7.62 2.09
C GLN A 158 -10.08 6.95 3.26
N TYR A 159 -9.53 6.99 4.48
CA TYR A 159 -10.17 6.36 5.63
C TYR A 159 -11.42 7.09 6.07
N THR A 160 -12.48 6.32 6.27
CA THR A 160 -13.73 6.75 6.88
C THR A 160 -14.09 5.80 8.04
N PRO A 161 -14.71 6.27 9.14
CA PRO A 161 -14.94 5.45 10.35
C PRO A 161 -15.80 4.18 10.13
N ASP A 162 -16.62 4.17 9.09
CA ASP A 162 -17.41 3.02 8.64
C ASP A 162 -16.56 1.86 8.10
N ARG A 163 -15.28 2.11 7.77
CA ARG A 163 -14.33 1.08 7.30
C ARG A 163 -13.69 0.27 8.43
N GLY A 164 -14.13 0.46 9.67
CA GLY A 164 -13.69 -0.31 10.83
C GLY A 164 -12.39 0.20 11.45
N ASN A 165 -11.60 -0.72 12.00
CA ASN A 165 -10.37 -0.38 12.71
C ASN A 165 -9.36 0.33 11.79
N PHE A 166 -8.86 1.47 12.24
CA PHE A 166 -7.96 2.33 11.46
C PHE A 166 -6.63 1.65 11.10
N GLU A 167 -6.01 0.93 12.03
CA GLU A 167 -4.73 0.27 11.83
C GLU A 167 -4.86 -0.93 10.87
N GLU A 168 -5.93 -1.71 11.02
CA GLU A 168 -6.23 -2.82 10.10
C GLU A 168 -6.51 -2.32 8.68
N TYR A 169 -7.29 -1.24 8.56
CA TYR A 169 -7.60 -0.61 7.28
C TYR A 169 -6.33 -0.08 6.62
N LEU A 170 -5.51 0.69 7.35
CA LEU A 170 -4.23 1.19 6.87
C LEU A 170 -3.33 0.06 6.37
N THR A 171 -3.25 -1.04 7.12
CA THR A 171 -2.43 -2.19 6.74
C THR A 171 -2.89 -2.79 5.42
N LYS A 172 -4.16 -3.19 5.33
CA LYS A 172 -4.70 -3.87 4.14
C LYS A 172 -4.64 -2.98 2.91
N HIS A 173 -5.02 -1.72 3.05
CA HIS A 173 -5.10 -0.79 1.93
C HIS A 173 -3.71 -0.38 1.44
N THR A 174 -2.75 -0.15 2.35
CA THR A 174 -1.35 0.09 1.97
C THR A 174 -0.77 -1.12 1.26
N GLU A 175 -0.94 -2.34 1.80
CA GLU A 175 -0.46 -3.56 1.13
C GLU A 175 -1.04 -3.71 -0.29
N TYR A 176 -2.32 -3.37 -0.49
CA TYR A 176 -2.95 -3.37 -1.81
C TYR A 176 -2.33 -2.35 -2.77
N LEU A 177 -2.20 -1.09 -2.35
CA LEU A 177 -1.63 -0.02 -3.19
C LEU A 177 -0.19 -0.33 -3.61
N VAL A 178 0.65 -0.80 -2.67
CA VAL A 178 2.04 -1.11 -2.99
C VAL A 178 2.14 -2.36 -3.87
N LYS A 179 1.26 -3.36 -3.72
CA LYS A 179 1.19 -4.49 -4.66
C LYS A 179 0.83 -4.04 -6.08
N MET A 180 -0.11 -3.12 -6.23
CA MET A 180 -0.49 -2.56 -7.53
C MET A 180 0.66 -1.80 -8.19
N ALA A 181 1.36 -0.95 -7.43
CA ALA A 181 2.55 -0.26 -7.91
C ALA A 181 3.66 -1.24 -8.32
N ASN A 182 3.91 -2.28 -7.51
CA ASN A 182 4.91 -3.30 -7.83
C ASN A 182 4.55 -4.16 -9.03
N HIS A 183 3.27 -4.39 -9.31
CA HIS A 183 2.85 -5.17 -10.48
C HIS A 183 3.28 -4.51 -11.79
N ALA A 184 3.33 -3.18 -11.86
CA ALA A 184 3.89 -2.45 -13.00
C ALA A 184 5.39 -2.74 -13.18
N HIS A 185 6.16 -2.75 -12.08
CA HIS A 185 7.58 -3.09 -12.11
C HIS A 185 7.85 -4.57 -12.42
N VAL A 186 7.03 -5.49 -11.89
CA VAL A 186 7.19 -6.92 -12.15
C VAL A 186 6.88 -7.25 -13.60
N LYS A 187 5.87 -6.61 -14.21
CA LYS A 187 5.63 -6.75 -15.65
C LYS A 187 6.82 -6.27 -16.48
N TYR A 188 7.43 -5.15 -16.11
CA TYR A 188 8.66 -4.66 -16.75
C TYR A 188 9.82 -5.66 -16.61
N VAL A 189 10.08 -6.20 -15.40
CA VAL A 189 11.15 -7.20 -15.16
C VAL A 189 10.87 -8.58 -15.80
N GLN A 190 9.60 -8.95 -15.98
CA GLN A 190 9.20 -10.22 -16.61
C GLN A 190 9.15 -10.14 -18.13
N MET A 191 8.77 -8.98 -18.69
CA MET A 191 8.73 -8.74 -20.13
C MET A 191 10.08 -8.28 -20.69
N GLU A 192 10.90 -7.57 -19.91
CA GLU A 192 12.27 -7.20 -20.29
C GLU A 192 13.33 -8.05 -19.59
N SER A 193 14.03 -8.82 -20.44
CA SER A 193 15.48 -9.00 -20.42
C SER A 193 16.08 -10.00 -19.42
N LYS A 194 16.57 -11.13 -19.97
CA LYS A 194 17.90 -11.58 -19.55
C LYS A 194 18.83 -10.40 -19.81
N SER A 195 19.56 -9.94 -18.79
CA SER A 195 20.51 -8.83 -18.94
C SER A 195 21.43 -9.07 -20.15
N ILE A 196 21.76 -8.01 -20.89
CA ILE A 196 22.76 -8.04 -21.98
C ILE A 196 24.12 -8.51 -21.43
N ASP A 197 24.41 -8.21 -20.17
CA ASP A 197 25.58 -8.66 -19.43
C ASP A 197 25.50 -10.12 -18.99
N ALA A 198 24.30 -10.72 -18.98
CA ALA A 198 24.15 -12.10 -18.56
C ALA A 198 24.88 -13.01 -19.55
N ALA A 199 25.80 -13.82 -19.03
CA ALA A 199 26.49 -14.81 -19.83
C ALA A 199 25.47 -15.80 -20.43
N PHE A 200 25.67 -16.15 -21.70
CA PHE A 200 24.83 -17.17 -22.35
C PHE A 200 25.05 -18.58 -21.78
N HIS A 201 26.17 -18.78 -21.08
CA HIS A 201 26.57 -20.05 -20.47
C HIS A 201 26.90 -19.88 -18.99
N ASN A 202 26.68 -20.94 -18.20
CA ASN A 202 26.96 -20.99 -16.76
C ASN A 202 28.46 -21.12 -16.43
N ASP A 203 29.33 -21.17 -17.44
CA ASP A 203 30.77 -21.32 -17.28
C ASP A 203 31.42 -19.94 -17.08
N LYS A 204 31.89 -19.68 -15.86
CA LYS A 204 32.47 -18.38 -15.45
C LYS A 204 33.79 -18.05 -16.16
N SER A 205 34.34 -18.99 -16.92
CA SER A 205 35.61 -18.84 -17.63
C SER A 205 35.49 -18.14 -18.98
N GLN A 206 34.27 -17.98 -19.52
CA GLN A 206 34.03 -17.32 -20.81
C GLN A 206 33.06 -16.13 -20.66
N ASN A 207 33.58 -14.90 -20.87
CA ASN A 207 32.76 -13.68 -20.96
C ASN A 207 32.03 -13.60 -22.32
N PHE A 208 31.18 -14.59 -22.60
CA PHE A 208 30.34 -14.63 -23.80
C PHE A 208 28.92 -14.19 -23.43
N ASN A 209 28.62 -12.92 -23.67
CA ASN A 209 27.34 -12.28 -23.37
C ASN A 209 26.80 -11.55 -24.62
N LEU A 210 25.64 -10.90 -24.52
CA LEU A 210 24.96 -10.35 -25.71
C LEU A 210 25.81 -9.25 -26.38
N TYR A 211 26.69 -8.54 -25.65
CA TYR A 211 27.68 -7.61 -26.23
C TYR A 211 28.68 -8.31 -27.16
N SER A 212 29.00 -9.57 -26.90
CA SER A 212 29.90 -10.38 -27.74
C SER A 212 29.27 -10.72 -29.11
N VAL A 213 27.95 -10.59 -29.24
CA VAL A 213 27.17 -10.97 -30.43
C VAL A 213 26.65 -9.73 -31.17
N ILE A 214 26.38 -8.64 -30.46
CA ILE A 214 25.94 -7.38 -31.06
C ILE A 214 27.14 -6.66 -31.68
N LYS A 215 27.39 -6.91 -32.97
CA LYS A 215 28.21 -6.00 -33.79
C LYS A 215 27.45 -4.68 -33.90
N TYR A 216 28.06 -3.60 -33.44
CA TYR A 216 27.59 -2.23 -33.66
C TYR A 216 27.30 -2.02 -35.14
N ASN A 217 26.02 -2.01 -35.53
CA ASN A 217 25.48 -1.17 -36.59
C ASN A 217 23.94 -1.23 -36.58
N ASP A 218 23.37 -0.03 -36.55
CA ASP A 218 21.97 0.37 -36.68
C ASP A 218 20.97 -0.03 -35.58
N LEU A 219 20.63 1.01 -34.81
CA LEU A 219 19.46 1.16 -33.94
C LEU A 219 18.18 0.64 -34.62
N ASN A 220 17.89 -0.64 -34.41
CA ASN A 220 16.57 -1.22 -34.61
C ASN A 220 16.37 -2.41 -33.66
N TYR A 221 16.84 -2.27 -32.42
CA TYR A 221 16.61 -3.25 -31.34
C TYR A 221 15.12 -3.64 -31.24
N VAL A 222 14.22 -2.67 -31.40
CA VAL A 222 12.76 -2.87 -31.48
C VAL A 222 12.36 -3.80 -32.65
N LYS A 223 13.02 -3.72 -33.81
CA LYS A 223 12.74 -4.66 -34.92
C LYS A 223 13.25 -6.06 -34.64
N ILE A 224 14.38 -6.19 -33.93
CA ILE A 224 14.93 -7.50 -33.57
C ILE A 224 14.06 -8.15 -32.49
N GLU A 225 13.64 -7.40 -31.47
CA GLU A 225 12.71 -7.89 -30.45
C GLU A 225 11.35 -8.25 -31.05
N ASN A 226 10.78 -7.39 -31.90
CA ASN A 226 9.53 -7.72 -32.60
C ASN A 226 9.68 -8.98 -33.46
N LYS A 227 10.81 -9.14 -34.15
CA LYS A 227 11.11 -10.36 -34.91
C LYS A 227 11.22 -11.59 -34.01
N MET A 228 11.85 -11.49 -32.85
CA MET A 228 11.93 -12.60 -31.89
C MET A 228 10.56 -12.96 -31.30
N LEU A 229 9.72 -11.97 -31.01
CA LEU A 229 8.34 -12.18 -30.55
C LEU A 229 7.48 -12.82 -31.63
N ASP A 230 7.61 -12.37 -32.88
CA ASP A 230 6.93 -12.94 -34.04
C ASP A 230 7.37 -14.40 -34.27
N GLU A 231 8.67 -14.69 -34.20
CA GLU A 231 9.19 -16.05 -34.30
C GLU A 231 8.72 -16.96 -33.15
N GLN A 232 8.54 -16.44 -31.94
CA GLN A 232 7.98 -17.19 -30.81
C GLN A 232 6.50 -17.47 -30.99
N PHE A 233 5.73 -16.51 -31.51
CA PHE A 233 4.32 -16.70 -31.85
C PHE A 233 4.16 -17.73 -32.97
N GLU A 234 4.98 -17.65 -34.02
CA GLU A 234 4.97 -18.60 -35.15
C GLU A 234 5.17 -20.06 -34.68
N ARG A 235 5.96 -20.30 -33.63
CA ARG A 235 6.18 -21.64 -33.06
C ARG A 235 4.95 -22.23 -32.36
N GLN A 236 3.95 -21.42 -32.02
CA GLN A 236 2.68 -21.86 -31.40
C GLN A 236 1.60 -22.21 -32.43
N LEU A 237 1.86 -21.91 -33.71
CA LEU A 237 0.97 -22.21 -34.81
C LEU A 237 1.26 -23.61 -35.36
N THR A 238 0.21 -24.32 -35.74
CA THR A 238 0.34 -25.52 -36.58
C THR A 238 0.83 -25.13 -37.97
N LYS A 239 1.40 -26.07 -38.73
CA LYS A 239 1.90 -25.79 -40.09
C LYS A 239 0.85 -25.13 -40.99
N SER A 240 -0.40 -25.58 -40.92
CA SER A 240 -1.53 -25.01 -41.70
C SER A 240 -1.91 -23.61 -41.24
N GLU A 241 -1.92 -23.35 -39.93
CA GLU A 241 -2.16 -22.00 -39.37
C GLU A 241 -1.03 -21.04 -39.74
N LEU A 242 0.23 -21.50 -39.71
CA LEU A 242 1.40 -20.71 -40.06
C LEU A 242 1.40 -20.31 -41.54
N SER A 243 1.06 -21.23 -42.44
CA SER A 243 0.92 -20.95 -43.88
C SER A 243 -0.15 -19.89 -44.14
N VAL A 244 -1.35 -20.04 -43.55
CA VAL A 244 -2.43 -19.05 -43.69
C VAL A 244 -2.03 -17.70 -43.08
N TYR A 245 -1.41 -17.71 -41.90
CA TYR A 245 -0.95 -16.49 -41.22
C TYR A 245 0.08 -15.71 -42.05
N LYS A 246 1.09 -16.38 -42.62
CA LYS A 246 2.11 -15.73 -43.44
C LYS A 246 1.55 -15.13 -44.73
N MET A 247 0.59 -15.80 -45.37
CA MET A 247 -0.05 -15.27 -46.57
C MET A 247 -0.95 -14.07 -46.25
N LEU A 248 -1.68 -14.11 -45.14
CA LEU A 248 -2.47 -12.95 -44.66
C LEU A 248 -1.58 -11.75 -44.29
N LEU A 249 -0.42 -11.98 -43.68
CA LEU A 249 0.56 -10.90 -43.40
C LEU A 249 1.13 -10.27 -44.66
N ASN A 250 1.21 -11.03 -45.76
CA ASN A 250 1.65 -10.54 -47.06
C ASN A 250 0.48 -10.04 -47.93
N GLU A 251 -0.68 -9.75 -47.30
CA GLU A 251 -1.85 -9.12 -47.94
C GLU A 251 -2.54 -9.95 -49.03
N TYR A 252 -2.40 -11.29 -49.01
CA TYR A 252 -3.12 -12.18 -49.92
C TYR A 252 -4.62 -12.25 -49.56
N THR A 253 -5.48 -12.29 -50.57
CA THR A 253 -6.92 -12.51 -50.45
C THR A 253 -7.27 -13.96 -50.08
N ILE A 254 -8.48 -14.20 -49.59
CA ILE A 254 -8.92 -15.54 -49.18
C ILE A 254 -8.96 -16.48 -50.40
N GLU A 255 -9.35 -15.95 -51.56
CA GLU A 255 -9.38 -16.65 -52.83
C GLU A 255 -7.96 -17.06 -53.27
N GLU A 256 -6.99 -16.15 -53.20
CA GLU A 256 -5.59 -16.45 -53.53
C GLU A 256 -4.97 -17.46 -52.56
N ILE A 257 -5.32 -17.42 -51.27
CA ILE A 257 -4.85 -18.41 -50.28
C ILE A 257 -5.49 -19.77 -50.56
N SER A 258 -6.77 -19.80 -50.94
CA SER A 258 -7.51 -21.01 -51.31
C SER A 258 -6.87 -21.71 -52.49
N GLU A 259 -6.51 -20.95 -53.53
CA GLU A 259 -5.81 -21.47 -54.71
C GLU A 259 -4.40 -21.96 -54.39
N ASN A 260 -3.62 -21.21 -53.61
CA ASN A 260 -2.23 -21.55 -53.29
C ASN A 260 -2.08 -22.75 -52.33
N LEU A 261 -2.99 -22.88 -51.37
CA LEU A 261 -2.93 -23.96 -50.37
C LEU A 261 -3.82 -25.15 -50.72
N ASN A 262 -4.68 -25.01 -51.75
CA ASN A 262 -5.70 -25.98 -52.13
C ASN A 262 -6.63 -26.34 -50.96
N ILE A 263 -7.15 -25.31 -50.28
CA ILE A 263 -8.00 -25.42 -49.08
C ILE A 263 -9.23 -24.55 -49.28
N LEU A 264 -10.42 -25.06 -48.91
CA LEU A 264 -11.67 -24.30 -49.01
C LEU A 264 -11.64 -22.99 -48.20
N PRO A 265 -12.26 -21.90 -48.71
CA PRO A 265 -12.35 -20.61 -48.03
C PRO A 265 -12.85 -20.68 -46.57
N GLU A 266 -13.87 -21.50 -46.31
CA GLU A 266 -14.45 -21.70 -44.97
C GLU A 266 -13.42 -22.24 -43.95
N LYS A 267 -12.49 -23.08 -44.43
CA LYS A 267 -11.42 -23.65 -43.61
C LYS A 267 -10.30 -22.63 -43.39
N ILE A 268 -10.05 -21.73 -44.35
CA ILE A 268 -9.12 -20.59 -44.19
C ILE A 268 -9.65 -19.64 -43.12
N GLU A 269 -10.94 -19.30 -43.15
CA GLU A 269 -11.59 -18.46 -42.13
C GLU A 269 -11.52 -19.07 -40.74
N SER A 270 -11.76 -20.38 -40.62
CA SER A 270 -11.62 -21.10 -39.34
C SER A 270 -10.18 -21.06 -38.81
N LEU A 271 -9.18 -21.23 -39.69
CA LEU A 271 -7.77 -21.16 -39.31
C LEU A 271 -7.35 -19.74 -38.92
N ALA A 272 -7.78 -18.72 -39.68
CA ALA A 272 -7.54 -17.31 -39.38
C ALA A 272 -8.15 -16.91 -38.03
N LYS A 273 -9.36 -17.40 -37.72
CA LYS A 273 -10.00 -17.19 -36.42
C LYS A 273 -9.23 -17.85 -35.27
N SER A 274 -8.74 -19.08 -35.47
CA SER A 274 -7.87 -19.77 -34.50
C SER A 274 -6.58 -18.98 -34.24
N VAL A 275 -5.91 -18.54 -35.31
CA VAL A 275 -4.70 -17.69 -35.24
C VAL A 275 -5.00 -16.39 -34.49
N GLY A 276 -6.11 -15.72 -34.79
CA GLY A 276 -6.53 -14.49 -34.11
C GLY A 276 -6.75 -14.67 -32.61
N ILE A 277 -7.36 -15.78 -32.19
CA ILE A 277 -7.54 -16.12 -30.77
C ILE A 277 -6.18 -16.38 -30.09
N LYS A 278 -5.30 -17.16 -30.73
CA LYS A 278 -3.95 -17.45 -30.21
C LYS A 278 -3.11 -16.18 -30.10
N ARG A 279 -3.17 -15.31 -31.11
CA ARG A 279 -2.48 -14.01 -31.14
C ARG A 279 -2.98 -13.12 -30.01
N LYS A 280 -4.30 -12.99 -29.87
CA LYS A 280 -4.92 -12.23 -28.77
C LYS A 280 -4.47 -12.74 -27.40
N LYS A 281 -4.38 -14.07 -27.22
CA LYS A 281 -3.91 -14.68 -25.97
C LYS A 281 -2.42 -14.43 -25.74
N PHE A 282 -1.59 -14.53 -26.77
CA PHE A 282 -0.13 -14.40 -26.68
C PHE A 282 0.33 -12.97 -26.34
N TYR A 283 -0.33 -11.94 -26.89
CA TYR A 283 0.06 -10.54 -26.66
C TYR A 283 -0.71 -9.84 -25.52
N LEU A 284 -1.74 -10.46 -24.93
CA LEU A 284 -2.52 -9.90 -23.80
C LEU A 284 -2.31 -10.63 -22.46
N SER A 285 -1.58 -11.74 -22.43
CA SER A 285 -1.14 -12.43 -21.20
C SER A 285 0.14 -11.81 -20.66
#